data_AF-A0A6I8PNF7-F1
#
_entry.id   AF-A0A6I8PNF7-F1
#
_cell.length_a   1.000
_cell.length_b   1.000
_cell.length_c   1.000
_cell.angle_alpha   90.00
_cell.angle_beta   90.00
_cell.angle_gamma   90.00
#
_symmetry.space_group_name_H-M   'P 1'
#
loop_
_entity.id
_entity.type
_entity.pdbx_description
1 polymer ?
#
loop_
_entity_poly.entity_id
_entity_poly.type
_entity_poly.pdbx_seq_one_letter_code
_entity_poly.pdbx_strand_id
1 'polypeptide(L)'
;MSSFEDADTEETVTCLHMTVYHPNQQQSKVFQSLKFLHRDRLRASEVVKFGRNPNTCYYTFMDRQVSRVQFSLQLFKPFNSLSELQYRHSCC
;
A
#
# COMPACT_ATOMS: atom_id res chain seq x y z
N MET A 1 -6.67 42.32 9.02
CA MET A 1 -7.38 41.33 8.19
C MET A 1 -6.30 40.46 7.56
N SER A 2 -6.15 39.19 7.94
CA SER A 2 -5.31 38.27 7.15
C SER A 2 -6.08 37.95 5.88
N SER A 3 -5.44 38.11 4.71
CA SER A 3 -6.05 37.79 3.43
C SER A 3 -6.29 36.28 3.34
N PHE A 4 -7.33 35.90 2.61
CA PHE A 4 -7.75 34.51 2.39
C PHE A 4 -6.74 33.68 1.56
N GLU A 5 -5.62 34.29 1.14
CA GLU A 5 -4.62 33.71 0.24
C GLU A 5 -3.59 32.82 0.96
N ASP A 6 -3.47 32.95 2.29
CA ASP A 6 -2.55 32.14 3.12
C ASP A 6 -3.26 31.00 3.86
N ALA A 7 -4.46 30.59 3.43
CA ALA A 7 -5.18 29.49 4.04
C ALA A 7 -4.62 28.14 3.53
N ASP A 8 -4.05 27.34 4.45
CA ASP A 8 -3.63 25.97 4.15
C ASP A 8 -4.82 25.16 3.59
N THR A 9 -4.75 24.78 2.31
CA THR A 9 -5.75 23.89 1.71
C THR A 9 -5.39 22.44 2.00
N GLU A 10 -6.27 21.72 2.70
CA GLU A 10 -6.08 20.29 2.99
C GLU A 10 -6.29 19.46 1.71
N GLU A 11 -5.21 18.83 1.22
CA GLU A 11 -5.29 17.91 0.08
C GLU A 11 -5.71 16.51 0.56
N THR A 12 -6.81 16.00 -0.01
CA THR A 12 -7.24 14.62 0.21
C THR A 12 -6.31 13.66 -0.52
N VAL A 13 -5.83 12.62 0.18
CA VAL A 13 -4.94 11.60 -0.40
C VAL A 13 -5.70 10.31 -0.67
N THR A 14 -5.51 9.71 -1.86
CA THR A 14 -6.03 8.38 -2.17
C THR A 14 -5.50 7.34 -1.19
N CYS A 15 -6.41 6.56 -0.58
CA CYS A 15 -6.04 5.51 0.38
C CYS A 15 -6.57 4.15 -0.10
N LEU A 16 -5.66 3.18 -0.27
CA LEU A 16 -6.05 1.79 -0.53
C LEU A 16 -6.33 1.07 0.79
N HIS A 17 -7.60 0.78 1.04
CA HIS A 17 -8.01 -0.05 2.17
C HIS A 17 -7.90 -1.54 1.81
N MET A 18 -7.08 -2.28 2.55
CA MET A 18 -6.87 -3.71 2.34
C MET A 18 -7.39 -4.51 3.53
N THR A 19 -8.24 -5.50 3.24
CA THR A 19 -8.65 -6.53 4.20
C THR A 19 -7.99 -7.83 3.80
N VAL A 20 -7.28 -8.47 4.73
CA VAL A 20 -6.53 -9.70 4.46
C VAL A 20 -6.99 -10.82 5.39
N TYR A 21 -6.94 -12.05 4.89
CA TYR A 21 -7.26 -13.25 5.64
C TYR A 21 -6.29 -14.37 5.26
N HIS A 22 -5.88 -15.15 6.25
CA HIS A 22 -5.15 -16.39 6.02
C HIS A 22 -5.72 -17.47 6.95
N PRO A 23 -6.00 -18.71 6.46
CA PRO A 23 -6.64 -19.75 7.27
C PRO A 23 -5.93 -20.02 8.59
N ASN A 24 -4.59 -19.99 8.57
CA ASN A 24 -3.75 -20.26 9.75
C ASN A 24 -3.24 -18.98 10.41
N GLN A 25 -3.83 -17.79 10.19
CA GLN A 25 -3.27 -16.51 10.66
C GLN A 25 -2.99 -16.45 12.17
N GLN A 26 -3.80 -17.14 12.98
CA GLN A 26 -3.63 -17.21 14.44
C GLN A 26 -2.42 -18.05 14.87
N GLN A 27 -2.08 -19.09 14.10
CA GLN A 27 -1.01 -20.05 14.44
C GLN A 27 0.31 -19.72 13.74
N SER A 28 0.24 -19.36 12.46
CA SER A 28 1.39 -19.21 11.56
C SER A 28 2.05 -17.83 11.59
N LYS A 29 1.49 -16.87 12.33
CA LYS A 29 2.03 -15.49 12.44
C LYS A 29 2.29 -14.81 11.09
N VAL A 30 1.62 -15.25 10.02
CA VAL A 30 1.84 -14.78 8.62
C VAL A 30 1.80 -13.26 8.52
N PHE A 31 0.94 -12.59 9.29
CA PHE A 31 0.77 -11.14 9.29
C PHE A 31 1.49 -10.41 10.43
N GLN A 32 2.41 -11.06 11.15
CA GLN A 32 3.07 -10.48 12.32
C GLN A 32 3.85 -9.19 12.03
N SER A 33 4.37 -9.03 10.83
CA SER A 33 5.09 -7.85 10.37
C SER A 33 4.20 -6.71 9.87
N LEU A 34 2.89 -6.94 9.71
CA LEU A 34 1.95 -5.92 9.23
C LEU A 34 1.44 -5.06 10.39
N LYS A 35 1.40 -3.75 10.18
CA LYS A 35 0.78 -2.79 11.11
C LYS A 35 -0.67 -2.57 10.72
N PHE A 36 -1.58 -3.28 11.38
CA PHE A 36 -3.02 -3.09 11.17
C PHE A 36 -3.50 -1.77 11.77
N LEU A 37 -4.57 -1.21 11.20
CA LEU A 37 -5.18 0.05 11.63
C LEU A 37 -4.22 1.26 11.58
N HIS A 38 -3.15 1.14 10.78
CA HIS A 38 -2.18 2.19 10.50
C HIS A 38 -2.27 2.58 9.02
N ARG A 39 -2.19 3.88 8.72
CA ARG A 39 -2.16 4.39 7.35
C ARG A 39 -0.75 4.81 6.99
N ASP A 40 -0.10 4.04 6.13
CA ASP A 40 1.21 4.42 5.60
C ASP A 40 1.03 5.41 4.44
N ARG A 41 1.71 6.57 4.51
CA ARG A 41 1.72 7.56 3.43
C ARG A 41 2.93 7.30 2.53
N LEU A 42 2.65 6.98 1.27
CA LEU A 42 3.66 6.60 0.28
C LEU A 42 3.71 7.62 -0.86
N ARG A 43 4.86 7.69 -1.55
CA ARG A 43 5.00 8.56 -2.72
C ARG A 43 4.35 7.88 -3.93
N ALA A 44 3.69 8.65 -4.79
CA ALA A 44 3.04 8.10 -6.00
C ALA A 44 4.02 7.42 -6.97
N SER A 45 5.32 7.77 -6.90
CA SER A 45 6.38 7.15 -7.70
C SER A 45 6.81 5.76 -7.19
N GLU A 46 6.41 5.37 -5.97
CA GLU A 46 6.84 4.11 -5.36
C GLU A 46 6.07 2.91 -5.93
N VAL A 47 6.78 1.79 -6.06
CA VAL A 47 6.20 0.48 -6.34
C VAL A 47 6.19 -0.31 -5.04
N VAL A 48 5.00 -0.54 -4.49
CA VAL A 48 4.81 -1.24 -3.23
C VAL A 48 4.85 -2.74 -3.48
N LYS A 49 5.82 -3.44 -2.89
CA LYS A 49 6.01 -4.89 -3.08
C LYS A 49 5.54 -5.67 -1.85
N PHE A 50 4.89 -6.80 -2.10
CA PHE A 50 4.39 -7.75 -1.11
C PHE A 50 5.10 -9.09 -1.30
N GLY A 51 5.53 -9.74 -0.23
CA GLY A 51 6.24 -11.03 -0.32
C GLY A 51 6.98 -11.40 0.96
N ARG A 52 7.78 -12.47 0.96
CA ARG A 52 8.49 -12.89 2.19
C ARG A 52 9.87 -12.26 2.41
N ASN A 53 10.42 -11.53 1.44
CA ASN A 53 11.76 -10.93 1.56
C ASN A 53 11.70 -9.50 2.13
N PRO A 54 12.18 -9.25 3.37
CA PRO A 54 12.13 -7.93 4.00
C PRO A 54 13.08 -6.90 3.38
N ASN A 55 14.09 -7.35 2.64
CA ASN A 55 15.02 -6.43 1.98
C ASN A 55 14.41 -5.79 0.72
N THR A 56 13.34 -6.38 0.18
CA THR A 56 12.74 -5.93 -1.09
C THR A 56 11.25 -5.59 -0.99
N CYS A 57 10.52 -6.18 -0.04
CA CYS A 57 9.08 -5.98 0.11
C CYS A 57 8.78 -4.97 1.20
N TYR A 58 7.85 -4.05 0.92
CA TYR A 58 7.36 -3.08 1.90
C TYR A 58 6.47 -3.79 2.92
N TYR A 59 5.55 -4.63 2.45
CA TYR A 59 4.71 -5.47 3.29
C TYR A 59 5.18 -6.91 3.20
N THR A 60 5.66 -7.43 4.33
CA THR A 60 6.19 -8.78 4.39
C THR A 60 5.18 -9.77 4.94
N PHE A 61 5.20 -11.00 4.42
CA PHE A 61 4.45 -12.12 4.99
C PHE A 61 5.43 -13.14 5.59
N MET A 62 5.19 -13.54 6.84
CA MET A 62 6.04 -14.48 7.58
C MET A 62 5.69 -15.93 7.22
N ASP A 63 5.75 -16.27 5.93
CA ASP A 63 5.41 -17.59 5.40
C ASP A 63 6.44 -18.03 4.36
N ARG A 64 6.87 -19.30 4.44
CA ARG A 64 7.81 -19.90 3.49
C ARG A 64 7.18 -20.23 2.14
N GLN A 65 5.85 -20.39 2.08
CA GLN A 65 5.12 -20.67 0.83
C GLN A 65 4.98 -19.42 -0.04
N VAL A 66 5.13 -18.24 0.55
CA VAL A 66 5.07 -16.97 -0.19
C VAL A 66 6.37 -16.78 -0.98
N SER A 67 6.26 -16.30 -2.21
CA SER A 67 7.43 -15.94 -3.03
C SER A 67 8.25 -14.81 -2.39
N ARG A 68 9.54 -14.70 -2.75
CA ARG A 68 10.39 -13.60 -2.27
C ARG A 68 9.74 -12.23 -2.52
N VAL A 69 9.13 -12.09 -3.70
CA VAL A 69 8.15 -11.07 -4.05
C VAL A 69 6.96 -11.81 -4.66
N GLN A 70 5.76 -11.62 -4.12
CA GLN A 70 4.52 -12.26 -4.57
C GLN A 70 3.80 -11.41 -5.62
N PHE A 71 3.66 -10.11 -5.32
CA PHE A 71 3.06 -9.14 -6.22
C PHE A 71 3.51 -7.74 -5.86
N SER A 72 3.23 -6.80 -6.76
CA SER A 72 3.46 -5.38 -6.52
C SER A 72 2.26 -4.53 -6.93
N LEU A 73 2.10 -3.41 -6.23
CA LEU A 73 1.14 -2.36 -6.52
C LEU A 73 1.89 -1.09 -6.94
N GLN A 74 1.48 -0.50 -8.05
CA GLN A 74 1.99 0.78 -8.51
C GLN A 74 0.83 1.73 -8.77
N LEU A 75 0.95 2.98 -8.33
CA LEU A 75 -0.04 4.00 -8.66
C LEU A 75 0.10 4.39 -10.14
N PHE A 76 -1.04 4.55 -10.79
CA PHE A 76 -1.10 5.11 -12.13
C PHE A 76 -2.33 6.02 -12.26
N LYS A 77 -2.26 6.94 -13.23
CA LYS A 77 -3.38 7.80 -13.62
C LYS A 77 -3.92 7.31 -14.96
N PRO A 78 -5.14 6.75 -15.03
CA PRO A 78 -5.78 6.44 -16.30
C PRO A 78 -5.93 7.68 -17.19
N PHE A 79 -5.79 7.49 -18.52
CA PHE A 79 -6.17 8.54 -19.47
C PHE A 79 -7.67 8.80 -19.31
N ASN A 80 -8.05 10.04 -18.96
CA ASN A 80 -9.41 10.52 -18.65
C ASN A 80 -9.91 10.38 -17.20
N SER A 81 -9.06 10.03 -16.22
CA SER A 81 -9.44 10.24 -14.81
C SER A 81 -9.15 11.69 -14.38
N LEU A 82 -10.17 12.40 -13.90
CA LEU A 82 -10.07 13.83 -13.56
C LEU A 82 -9.26 14.05 -12.26
N SER A 83 -9.31 13.13 -11.30
CA SER A 83 -8.68 13.34 -9.99
C SER A 83 -8.29 12.06 -9.23
N GLU A 84 -8.60 10.86 -9.73
CA GLU A 84 -8.39 9.63 -8.97
C GLU A 84 -7.20 8.83 -9.49
N LEU A 85 -6.20 8.64 -8.62
CA LEU A 85 -5.11 7.70 -8.82
C LEU A 85 -5.64 6.28 -8.57
N GLN A 86 -5.21 5.34 -9.41
CA GLN A 86 -5.59 3.93 -9.27
C GLN A 86 -4.34 3.09 -9.03
N TYR A 87 -4.53 1.91 -8.44
CA TYR A 87 -3.46 0.94 -8.25
C TYR A 87 -3.50 -0.11 -9.36
N ARG A 88 -2.34 -0.39 -9.96
CA ARG A 88 -2.14 -1.51 -10.86
C ARG A 88 -1.48 -2.66 -10.10
N HIS A 89 -2.13 -3.82 -10.12
CA HIS A 89 -1.58 -5.07 -9.60
C HIS A 89 -0.72 -5.77 -10.66
N SER A 90 0.46 -6.25 -10.28
CA SER A 90 1.33 -7.09 -11.11
C SER A 90 1.83 -8.28 -10.31
N CYS A 91 1.62 -9.50 -10.82
CA CYS A 91 2.24 -10.71 -10.27
C CYS A 91 3.73 -10.73 -10.61
N CYS A 92 4.57 -11.10 -9.64
CA CYS A 92 6.02 -11.22 -9.82
C CYS A 92 6.45 -12.67 -10.02
#